data_AF-A0A8T2Z6R4-F1
#
_entry.id   AF-A0A8T2Z6R4-F1
#
_cell.length_a   1.000
_cell.length_b   1.000
_cell.length_c   1.000
_cell.angle_alpha   90.00
_cell.angle_beta   90.00
_cell.angle_gamma   90.00
#
_symmetry.space_group_name_H-M   'P 1'
#
loop_
_entity.id
_entity.type
_entity.pdbx_description
1 polymer ?
#
loop_
_entity_poly.entity_id
_entity_poly.type
_entity_poly.pdbx_seq_one_letter_code
_entity_poly.pdbx_strand_id
1 'polypeptide(L)' 'MTIVVCGIAKMFVGELVETARFVMKERKESGPTRPCHSREAYRRLELEGKVPKRSVSLLE' A
#
# COMPACT_ATOMS: atom_id res chain seq x y z
N MET A 1 7.96 -12.16 -18.37
CA MET A 1 7.78 -11.85 -16.92
C MET A 1 7.33 -10.42 -16.64
N THR A 2 7.82 -9.41 -17.36
CA THR A 2 7.56 -7.98 -17.09
C THR A 2 6.08 -7.60 -17.02
N ILE A 3 5.26 -8.06 -17.98
CA ILE A 3 3.83 -7.71 -18.05
C ILE A 3 3.08 -8.17 -16.78
N VAL A 4 3.37 -9.38 -16.32
CA VAL A 4 2.74 -9.94 -15.11
C VAL A 4 3.13 -9.13 -13.88
N VAL A 5 4.42 -8.80 -13.73
CA VAL A 5 4.91 -7.97 -12.61
C VAL A 5 4.27 -6.58 -12.63
N CYS A 6 4.15 -5.95 -13.81
CA CYS A 6 3.45 -4.68 -13.95
C CYS A 6 1.97 -4.77 -13.55
N GLY A 7 1.29 -5.88 -13.87
CA GLY A 7 -0.10 -6.13 -13.47
C GLY A 7 -0.25 -6.22 -11.94
N ILE A 8 0.60 -7.02 -11.30
CA ILE A 8 0.61 -7.18 -9.83
C ILE A 8 0.92 -5.83 -9.16
N ALA A 9 1.95 -5.11 -9.65
CA ALA A 9 2.31 -3.81 -9.12
C ALA A 9 1.16 -2.79 -9.26
N LYS A 10 0.46 -2.77 -10.41
CA LYS A 10 -0.69 -1.89 -10.63
C LYS A 10 -1.82 -2.15 -9.65
N MET A 11 -2.16 -3.42 -9.40
CA MET A 11 -3.18 -3.79 -8.43
C MET A 11 -2.81 -3.31 -7.02
N PHE A 12 -1.59 -3.59 -6.57
CA PHE A 12 -1.11 -3.19 -5.24
C PHE A 12 -1.09 -1.67 -5.06
N VAL A 13 -0.56 -0.93 -6.05
CA VAL A 13 -0.51 0.53 -5.99
C VAL A 13 -1.92 1.14 -6.00
N GLY A 14 -2.86 0.53 -6.74
CA GLY A 14 -4.27 0.96 -6.75
C GLY A 14 -4.89 0.89 -5.35
N GLU A 15 -4.77 -0.26 -4.69
CA GLU A 15 -5.29 -0.46 -3.34
C GLU A 15 -4.61 0.48 -2.32
N LEU A 16 -3.28 0.62 -2.39
CA LEU A 16 -2.53 1.53 -1.53
C LEU A 16 -3.00 2.99 -1.65
N VAL A 17 -3.25 3.47 -2.86
CA VAL A 17 -3.70 4.85 -3.11
C VAL A 17 -5.15 5.04 -2.68
N GLU A 18 -6.02 4.05 -2.87
CA GLU A 18 -7.40 4.07 -2.39
C GLU A 18 -7.45 4.16 -0.86
N THR A 19 -6.72 3.29 -0.17
CA THR A 19 -6.62 3.34 1.30
C THR A 19 -6.02 4.65 1.78
N ALA A 20 -5.00 5.20 1.10
CA ALA A 20 -4.45 6.51 1.44
C ALA A 20 -5.49 7.63 1.30
N ARG A 21 -6.38 7.55 0.30
CA ARG A 21 -7.49 8.50 0.15
C ARG A 21 -8.55 8.33 1.23
N PHE A 22 -8.76 7.11 1.72
CA PHE A 22 -9.64 6.85 2.86
C PHE A 22 -9.09 7.49 4.15
N VAL A 23 -7.79 7.31 4.43
CA VAL A 23 -7.09 7.95 5.57
C VAL A 23 -7.25 9.47 5.54
N MET A 24 -7.16 10.10 4.36
CA MET A 24 -7.41 11.54 4.22
C MET A 24 -8.83 11.95 4.61
N LYS A 25 -9.83 11.19 4.11
CA LYS A 25 -11.24 11.47 4.39
C LYS A 25 -11.56 11.33 5.88
N GLU A 26 -11.05 10.29 6.52
CA GLU A 26 -11.20 10.09 7.98
C GLU A 26 -10.64 11.26 8.79
N ARG A 27 -9.50 11.81 8.34
CA ARG A 27 -8.84 12.95 8.99
C ARG A 27 -9.44 14.31 8.59
N LYS A 28 -10.46 14.32 7.72
CA LYS A 28 -11.09 15.53 7.16
C LYS A 28 -10.09 16.45 6.44
N GLU A 29 -9.09 15.86 5.79
CA GLU A 29 -8.05 16.58 5.06
C GLU A 29 -8.38 16.64 3.57
N SER A 30 -8.07 17.78 2.94
CA SER A 30 -8.31 18.02 1.51
C SER A 30 -7.00 18.30 0.77
N GLY A 31 -7.05 18.24 -0.56
CA GLY A 31 -5.89 18.43 -1.43
C GLY A 31 -5.20 17.12 -1.85
N PRO A 32 -3.91 17.19 -2.23
CA PRO A 32 -3.13 16.03 -2.66
C PRO A 32 -2.85 15.04 -1.54
N THR A 33 -2.67 13.77 -1.90
CA THR A 33 -2.24 12.73 -0.95
C THR A 33 -0.82 13.02 -0.48
N ARG A 34 -0.66 13.26 0.83
CA ARG A 34 0.63 13.52 1.46
C ARG A 34 1.31 12.20 1.84
N PRO A 35 2.65 12.19 2.00
CA PRO A 35 3.39 10.98 2.37
C PRO A 35 2.91 10.29 3.65
N CYS A 36 2.37 11.05 4.62
CA CYS A 36 1.81 10.49 5.85
C CYS A 36 0.58 9.60 5.60
N HIS A 37 -0.23 9.90 4.59
CA HIS A 37 -1.41 9.10 4.25
C HIS A 37 -1.01 7.79 3.60
N SER A 38 -0.03 7.81 2.68
CA SER A 38 0.49 6.60 2.03
C SER A 38 1.19 5.67 3.02
N ARG A 39 1.93 6.21 4.00
CA ARG A 39 2.55 5.40 5.06
C ARG A 39 1.51 4.76 5.98
N GLU A 40 0.48 5.51 6.36
CA GLU A 40 -0.61 4.95 7.17
C GLU A 40 -1.42 3.90 6.39
N ALA A 41 -1.66 4.14 5.10
CA ALA A 41 -2.29 3.16 4.22
C ALA A 41 -1.47 1.87 4.12
N TYR A 42 -0.15 1.98 3.91
CA TYR A 42 0.75 0.83 3.89
C TYR A 42 0.70 0.06 5.21
N ARG A 43 0.74 0.76 6.35
CA ARG A 43 0.63 0.15 7.69
C ARG A 43 -0.68 -0.63 7.85
N ARG A 44 -1.81 -0.09 7.40
CA ARG A 44 -3.12 -0.78 7.43
C ARG A 44 -3.12 -2.02 6.54
N LEU A 45 -2.62 -1.91 5.31
CA LEU A 45 -2.53 -3.04 4.38
C LEU A 45 -1.58 -4.14 4.90
N GLU A 46 -0.52 -3.78 5.62
CA GLU A 46 0.37 -4.74 6.27
C GLU A 46 -0.34 -5.51 7.39
N LEU A 47 -1.13 -4.82 8.21
CA LEU A 47 -1.96 -5.44 9.25
C LEU A 47 -3.06 -6.33 8.67
N GLU A 48 -3.61 -5.98 7.51
CA GLU A 48 -4.56 -6.81 6.75
C GLU A 48 -3.88 -7.99 6.05
N GLY A 49 -2.54 -8.07 6.06
CA GLY A 49 -1.78 -9.14 5.40
C GLY A 49 -1.72 -9.03 3.88
N LYS A 50 -2.04 -7.87 3.31
CA LYS A 50 -2.08 -7.63 1.85
C LYS A 50 -0.76 -7.12 1.28
N VAL A 51 0.18 -6.74 2.14
CA VAL A 51 1.55 -6.39 1.74
C VAL A 51 2.36 -7.68 1.58
N PRO A 52 3.00 -7.92 0.42
CA PRO A 52 3.92 -9.04 0.26
C PRO A 52 5.05 -8.95 1.27
N LYS A 53 5.12 -9.94 2.18
CA LYS A 53 6.21 -10.04 3.15
C LYS A 53 7.45 -10.58 2.44
N ARG A 54 8.63 -10.04 2.78
CA ARG A 54 9.88 -10.70 2.41
C ARG A 54 9.88 -12.08 3.07
N SER A 55 9.96 -13.13 2.26
CA SER A 55 10.40 -14.45 2.71
C SER A 55 11.89 -14.35 3.04
N VAL A 56 12.20 -13.77 4.20
CA VAL A 56 13.55 -13.90 4.76
C VAL A 56 13.64 -15.33 5.28
N SER A 57 14.22 -16.23 4.48
CA SER A 57 14.75 -17.48 4.97
C SER A 57 15.93 -17.14 5.89
N LEU A 58 15.66 -17.07 7.20
CA LEU A 58 16.68 -17.08 8.24
C LEU A 58 17.24 -18.51 8.35
N LEU A 59 17.96 -18.95 7.32
CA LEU A 59 18.76 -20.18 7.30
C LEU A 59 19.92 -19.93 6.32
N GLU A 60 21.04 -19.45 6.84
CA GLU A 60 22.27 -20.21 7.14
C GLU A 60 23.17 -19.35 8.04
#